data_AF-A0A1V6ZA77-F1
#
_entry.id   AF-A0A1V6ZA77-F1
#
_cell.length_a   1.000
_cell.length_b   1.000
_cell.length_c   1.000
_cell.angle_alpha   90.00
_cell.angle_beta   90.00
_cell.angle_gamma   90.00
#
_symmetry.space_group_name_H-M   'P 1'
#
loop_
_entity.id
_entity.type
_entity.pdbx_description
1 polymer ?
#
loop_
_entity_poly.entity_id
_entity_poly.type
_entity_poly.pdbx_seq_one_letter_code
_entity_poly.pdbx_strand_id
1 'polypeptide(L)'
;MVSFTKLFTAGLVATSAMAAPMEAKRASSGKRGAAYNDVTTVSSLASGGSISWAYNWAGSLSGLLPSGVEFVPMLWGPKMFGGWVTAIESALSSGSTYILGFNEPDMASQSSMSPSDAANYYMTYITPWSGKAKLISPAVTSSTQAGSGLDWFESFIGSCSGCGITGLAVHWYGNTADEFKSFVTKAVDTASRHSMSEVWITEFALNADISGAMDTAATAAFLNEVLPWLDSQSGVTRYSYFMCANNYLLSDNTLNQAGQAYVSA
;
A
#
# COMPACT_ATOMS: atom_id res chain seq x y z
N MET A 1 -18.44 89.67 -2.08
CA MET A 1 -17.97 89.13 -3.37
C MET A 1 -17.81 87.64 -3.21
N VAL A 2 -18.32 86.91 -4.20
CA VAL A 2 -18.47 85.45 -4.32
C VAL A 2 -17.21 84.69 -3.88
N SER A 3 -17.33 83.47 -3.32
CA SER A 3 -16.72 82.27 -3.96
C SER A 3 -16.37 81.05 -3.07
N PHE A 4 -16.97 79.93 -3.49
CA PHE A 4 -16.59 78.51 -3.45
C PHE A 4 -16.40 77.74 -2.12
N THR A 5 -17.47 77.01 -1.78
CA THR A 5 -17.50 75.72 -1.08
C THR A 5 -16.49 74.73 -1.68
N LYS A 6 -15.56 74.21 -0.88
CA LYS A 6 -14.70 73.08 -1.26
C LYS A 6 -15.30 71.78 -0.70
N LEU A 7 -15.78 70.92 -1.60
CA LEU A 7 -16.02 69.51 -1.30
C LEU A 7 -14.66 68.83 -1.06
N PHE A 8 -14.50 68.17 0.09
CA PHE A 8 -13.42 67.22 0.31
C PHE A 8 -13.91 65.82 -0.11
N THR A 9 -13.38 65.31 -1.21
CA THR A 9 -13.55 63.92 -1.65
C THR A 9 -12.53 63.06 -0.91
N ALA A 10 -12.98 62.25 0.05
CA ALA A 10 -12.14 61.24 0.70
C ALA A 10 -11.99 60.04 -0.24
N GLY A 11 -10.80 59.86 -0.82
CA GLY A 11 -10.46 58.67 -1.59
C GLY A 11 -10.13 57.50 -0.66
N LEU A 12 -10.95 56.45 -0.64
CA LEU A 12 -10.57 55.16 -0.08
C LEU A 12 -9.57 54.48 -1.02
N VAL A 13 -8.33 54.29 -0.56
CA VAL A 13 -7.38 53.39 -1.21
C VAL A 13 -7.63 51.98 -0.67
N ALA A 14 -8.28 51.13 -1.46
CA ALA A 14 -8.39 49.71 -1.17
C ALA A 14 -7.07 49.03 -1.53
N THR A 15 -6.29 48.65 -0.52
CA THR A 15 -5.12 47.78 -0.69
C THR A 15 -5.58 46.33 -0.84
N SER A 16 -5.62 45.83 -2.07
CA SER A 16 -5.83 44.41 -2.35
C SER A 16 -4.56 43.64 -2.00
N ALA A 17 -4.55 42.96 -0.85
CA ALA A 17 -3.52 41.97 -0.54
C ALA A 17 -3.75 40.74 -1.45
N MET A 18 -2.87 40.55 -2.43
CA MET A 18 -2.84 39.29 -3.18
C MET A 18 -2.24 38.21 -2.28
N ALA A 19 -3.09 37.38 -1.69
CA ALA A 19 -2.65 36.15 -1.06
C ALA A 19 -2.14 35.21 -2.18
N ALA A 20 -0.84 34.99 -2.22
CA ALA A 20 -0.28 33.90 -3.02
C ALA A 20 -0.90 32.58 -2.54
N PRO A 21 -1.28 31.65 -3.44
CA PRO A 21 -1.73 30.34 -3.01
C PRO A 21 -0.59 29.68 -2.23
N MET A 22 -0.78 29.46 -0.93
CA MET A 22 0.03 28.49 -0.20
C MET A 22 -0.25 27.15 -0.87
N GLU A 23 0.76 26.60 -1.55
CA GLU A 23 0.81 25.18 -1.87
C GLU A 23 0.72 24.43 -0.54
N ALA A 24 -0.49 24.08 -0.13
CA ALA A 24 -0.69 23.17 0.97
C ALA A 24 -0.08 21.84 0.51
N LYS A 25 1.10 21.49 1.05
CA LYS A 25 1.58 20.11 0.98
C LYS A 25 0.45 19.25 1.50
N ARG A 26 -0.25 18.55 0.61
CA ARG A 26 -1.21 17.52 1.00
C ARG A 26 -0.45 16.59 1.93
N ALA A 27 -0.86 16.53 3.19
CA ALA A 27 -0.34 15.51 4.09
C ALA A 27 -0.63 14.16 3.43
N SER A 28 0.41 13.34 3.25
CA SER A 28 0.24 11.97 2.79
C SER A 28 -0.84 11.31 3.66
N SER A 29 -1.74 10.56 3.02
CA SER A 29 -2.81 9.80 3.69
C SER A 29 -2.27 8.79 4.70
N GLY A 30 -0.96 8.56 4.74
CA GLY A 30 -0.30 7.56 5.57
C GLY A 30 -0.54 6.13 5.05
N LYS A 31 -1.18 5.96 3.89
CA LYS A 31 -1.51 4.66 3.29
C LYS A 31 -0.39 4.10 2.43
N ARG A 32 0.46 4.96 1.90
CA ARG A 32 1.45 4.61 0.87
C ARG A 32 2.65 3.88 1.47
N GLY A 33 2.98 2.73 0.89
CA GLY A 33 4.06 1.87 1.33
C GLY A 33 5.18 1.69 0.32
N ALA A 34 6.18 0.91 0.70
CA ALA A 34 7.26 0.46 -0.16
C ALA A 34 7.44 -1.06 -0.08
N ALA A 35 7.11 -1.76 -1.16
CA ALA A 35 7.55 -3.14 -1.41
C ALA A 35 9.01 -3.11 -1.88
N TYR A 36 9.95 -3.77 -1.19
CA TYR A 36 11.38 -3.64 -1.50
C TYR A 36 12.14 -4.96 -1.32
N ASN A 37 13.26 -5.11 -2.04
CA ASN A 37 14.23 -6.19 -1.82
C ASN A 37 15.52 -5.63 -1.19
N ASP A 38 15.98 -4.48 -1.67
CA ASP A 38 17.12 -3.76 -1.12
C ASP A 38 16.60 -2.62 -0.24
N VAL A 39 16.94 -2.63 1.05
CA VAL A 39 16.48 -1.60 2.00
C VAL A 39 16.97 -0.19 1.63
N THR A 40 18.09 -0.09 0.93
CA THR A 40 18.68 1.21 0.57
C THR A 40 17.82 1.99 -0.42
N THR A 41 17.04 1.31 -1.26
CA THR A 41 16.13 1.95 -2.24
C THR A 41 14.96 2.66 -1.57
N VAL A 42 14.55 2.22 -0.38
CA VAL A 42 13.44 2.82 0.38
C VAL A 42 13.76 4.26 0.76
N SER A 43 15.04 4.58 1.04
CA SER A 43 15.45 5.95 1.37
C SER A 43 15.19 6.93 0.23
N SER A 44 15.40 6.50 -1.02
CA SER A 44 15.12 7.32 -2.20
C SER A 44 13.63 7.65 -2.33
N LEU A 45 12.76 6.68 -1.98
CA LEU A 45 11.31 6.82 -2.04
C LEU A 45 10.73 7.60 -0.86
N ALA A 46 11.27 7.41 0.34
CA ALA A 46 10.74 8.01 1.57
C ALA A 46 11.16 9.47 1.80
N SER A 47 12.08 10.01 0.99
CA SER A 47 12.61 11.38 1.12
C SER A 47 11.55 12.48 1.14
N GLY A 48 10.39 12.25 0.50
CA GLY A 48 9.24 13.16 0.49
C GLY A 48 8.32 13.05 1.71
N GLY A 49 8.53 12.08 2.61
CA GLY A 49 7.68 11.79 3.76
C GLY A 49 6.33 11.14 3.40
N SER A 50 6.15 10.69 2.16
CA SER A 50 4.91 10.09 1.69
C SER A 50 4.77 8.61 2.08
N ILE A 51 5.89 7.92 2.32
CA ILE A 51 5.96 6.50 2.66
C ILE A 51 5.89 6.33 4.17
N SER A 52 4.92 5.55 4.67
CA SER A 52 4.69 5.32 6.10
C SER A 52 5.00 3.87 6.54
N TRP A 53 5.10 2.94 5.59
CA TRP A 53 5.38 1.54 5.88
C TRP A 53 6.14 0.88 4.73
N ALA A 54 6.81 -0.23 5.02
CA ALA A 54 7.54 -1.01 4.03
C ALA A 54 7.51 -2.50 4.36
N TYR A 55 7.57 -3.34 3.34
CA TYR A 55 7.67 -4.80 3.48
C TYR A 55 8.55 -5.38 2.36
N ASN A 56 9.13 -6.55 2.62
CA ASN A 56 10.14 -7.19 1.75
C ASN A 56 9.89 -8.68 1.52
N TRP A 57 8.63 -9.12 1.61
CA TRP A 57 8.26 -10.53 1.51
C TRP A 57 8.91 -11.45 2.55
N ALA A 58 9.44 -10.90 3.65
CA ALA A 58 10.10 -11.66 4.70
C ALA A 58 9.59 -11.32 6.09
N GLY A 59 9.86 -12.21 7.05
CA GLY A 59 9.54 -11.99 8.45
C GLY A 59 10.51 -11.04 9.17
N SER A 60 11.64 -10.71 8.54
CA SER A 60 12.68 -9.88 9.15
C SER A 60 13.14 -8.74 8.24
N LEU A 61 13.47 -7.63 8.87
CA LEU A 61 14.17 -6.51 8.28
C LEU A 61 15.68 -6.79 8.28
N SER A 62 16.33 -6.62 7.13
CA SER A 62 17.79 -6.55 7.04
C SER A 62 18.20 -5.11 6.73
N GLY A 63 18.93 -4.48 7.66
CA GLY A 63 19.31 -3.07 7.59
C GLY A 63 18.37 -2.13 8.35
N LEU A 64 18.31 -0.87 7.93
CA LEU A 64 17.54 0.18 8.61
C LEU A 64 16.63 0.88 7.62
N LEU A 65 15.35 1.00 7.98
CA LEU A 65 14.40 1.83 7.25
C LEU A 65 14.52 3.31 7.67
N PRO A 66 14.12 4.24 6.78
CA PRO A 66 14.01 5.65 7.14
C PRO A 66 13.10 5.87 8.37
N SER A 67 13.39 6.92 9.13
CA SER A 67 12.58 7.27 10.30
C SER A 67 11.12 7.51 9.91
N GLY A 68 10.18 6.98 10.70
CA GLY A 68 8.74 7.07 10.44
C GLY A 68 8.19 6.01 9.48
N VAL A 69 9.04 5.14 8.91
CA VAL A 69 8.61 4.01 8.08
C VAL A 69 8.54 2.74 8.94
N GLU A 70 7.34 2.21 9.13
CA GLU A 70 7.13 0.94 9.82
C GLU A 70 7.55 -0.25 8.94
N PHE A 71 8.33 -1.19 9.48
CA PHE A 71 8.51 -2.50 8.85
C PHE A 71 7.29 -3.38 9.10
N VAL A 72 6.76 -4.03 8.06
CA VAL A 72 5.67 -5.00 8.20
C VAL A 72 6.17 -6.40 7.85
N PRO A 73 6.34 -7.30 8.83
CA PRO A 73 6.77 -8.67 8.59
C PRO A 73 5.70 -9.47 7.84
N MET A 74 6.15 -10.31 6.92
CA MET A 74 5.32 -11.26 6.16
C MET A 74 5.76 -12.69 6.43
N LEU A 75 4.82 -13.57 6.77
CA LEU A 75 5.07 -15.01 6.68
C LEU A 75 4.78 -15.47 5.26
N TRP A 76 5.76 -15.41 4.36
CA TRP A 76 5.54 -15.64 2.93
C TRP A 76 4.86 -16.98 2.61
N GLY A 77 5.22 -18.05 3.33
CA GLY A 77 4.70 -19.39 3.12
C GLY A 77 5.53 -20.46 3.85
N PRO A 78 5.32 -21.76 3.54
CA PRO A 78 5.90 -22.87 4.30
C PRO A 78 7.43 -22.84 4.43
N LYS A 79 8.13 -22.28 3.43
CA LYS A 79 9.59 -22.13 3.44
C LYS A 79 10.13 -21.27 4.58
N MET A 80 9.28 -20.46 5.24
CA MET A 80 9.66 -19.55 6.31
C MET A 80 9.19 -19.98 7.70
N PHE A 81 8.51 -21.12 7.85
CA PHE A 81 8.06 -21.59 9.16
C PHE A 81 9.22 -21.78 10.13
N GLY A 82 10.36 -22.30 9.63
CA GLY A 82 11.61 -22.32 10.37
C GLY A 82 12.13 -20.91 10.61
N GLY A 83 12.15 -20.48 11.87
CA GLY A 83 12.62 -19.15 12.28
C GLY A 83 11.56 -18.05 12.32
N TRP A 84 10.32 -18.33 11.90
CA TRP A 84 9.21 -17.36 11.92
C TRP A 84 9.00 -16.73 13.29
N VAL A 85 8.93 -17.55 14.35
CA VAL A 85 8.66 -17.08 15.72
C VAL A 85 9.72 -16.09 16.18
N THR A 86 11.01 -16.38 15.98
CA THR A 86 12.09 -15.45 16.33
C THR A 86 12.03 -14.17 15.51
N ALA A 87 11.74 -14.28 14.21
CA ALA A 87 11.64 -13.13 13.32
C ALA A 87 10.50 -12.18 13.74
N ILE A 88 9.32 -12.72 14.05
CA ILE A 88 8.16 -11.92 14.44
C ILE A 88 8.31 -11.31 15.84
N GLU A 89 8.91 -12.00 16.81
CA GLU A 89 9.24 -11.41 18.11
C GLU A 89 10.17 -10.20 17.97
N SER A 90 11.20 -10.33 17.12
CA SER A 90 12.11 -9.23 16.79
C SER A 90 11.38 -8.07 16.10
N ALA A 91 10.54 -8.35 15.11
CA ALA A 91 9.79 -7.33 14.38
C ALA A 91 8.82 -6.55 15.30
N LEU A 92 8.06 -7.26 16.14
CA LEU A 92 7.10 -6.65 17.07
C LEU A 92 7.79 -5.85 18.17
N SER A 93 8.89 -6.36 18.75
CA SER A 93 9.68 -5.61 19.74
C SER A 93 10.35 -4.36 19.15
N SER A 94 10.57 -4.35 17.82
CA SER A 94 11.08 -3.21 17.07
C SER A 94 9.99 -2.24 16.59
N GLY A 95 8.73 -2.45 17.00
CA GLY A 95 7.63 -1.51 16.75
C GLY A 95 6.72 -1.86 15.57
N SER A 96 6.86 -3.04 14.96
CA SER A 96 5.89 -3.51 13.97
C SER A 96 4.54 -3.76 14.64
N THR A 97 3.45 -3.25 14.05
CA THR A 97 2.07 -3.32 14.57
C THR A 97 1.15 -4.16 13.68
N TYR A 98 1.66 -4.62 12.53
CA TYR A 98 0.95 -5.45 11.56
C TYR A 98 1.73 -6.71 11.22
N ILE A 99 1.02 -7.74 10.80
CA ILE A 99 1.59 -8.99 10.27
C ILE A 99 0.87 -9.34 8.97
N LEU A 100 1.62 -9.49 7.88
CA LEU A 100 1.11 -9.97 6.60
C LEU A 100 1.09 -11.50 6.57
N GLY A 101 0.00 -12.06 6.04
CA GLY A 101 -0.14 -13.49 5.78
C GLY A 101 0.69 -13.97 4.59
N PHE A 102 0.34 -15.17 4.10
CA PHE A 102 1.06 -15.82 3.01
C PHE A 102 0.96 -15.07 1.67
N ASN A 103 1.99 -15.20 0.84
CA ASN A 103 2.09 -14.53 -0.45
C ASN A 103 1.54 -15.40 -1.57
N GLU A 104 0.43 -14.97 -2.19
CA GLU A 104 -0.21 -15.61 -3.34
C GLU A 104 -0.36 -17.14 -3.15
N PRO A 105 -1.02 -17.60 -2.08
CA PRO A 105 -1.25 -19.03 -1.86
C PRO A 105 -2.11 -19.66 -2.97
N ASP A 106 -2.85 -18.84 -3.69
CA ASP A 106 -3.66 -19.20 -4.85
C ASP A 106 -2.85 -19.36 -6.16
N MET A 107 -1.53 -19.11 -6.15
CA MET A 107 -0.66 -19.25 -7.31
C MET A 107 0.39 -20.36 -7.09
N ALA A 108 0.47 -21.29 -8.04
CA ALA A 108 1.33 -22.47 -7.93
C ALA A 108 2.83 -22.16 -7.86
N SER A 109 3.28 -21.06 -8.49
CA SER A 109 4.68 -20.60 -8.48
C SER A 109 5.06 -19.81 -7.21
N GLN A 110 4.12 -19.58 -6.30
CA GLN A 110 4.28 -18.75 -5.11
C GLN A 110 4.19 -19.62 -3.85
N SER A 111 3.49 -19.18 -2.81
CA SER A 111 3.39 -19.98 -1.57
C SER A 111 2.54 -21.24 -1.75
N SER A 112 1.67 -21.29 -2.76
CA SER A 112 0.97 -22.48 -3.28
C SER A 112 0.38 -23.36 -2.18
N MET A 113 -0.82 -23.01 -1.70
CA MET A 113 -1.49 -23.69 -0.61
C MET A 113 -2.98 -23.86 -0.88
N SER A 114 -3.53 -24.99 -0.44
CA SER A 114 -4.98 -25.12 -0.34
C SER A 114 -5.53 -24.14 0.72
N PRO A 115 -6.78 -23.68 0.58
CA PRO A 115 -7.41 -22.83 1.59
C PRO A 115 -7.41 -23.45 3.00
N SER A 116 -7.62 -24.76 3.11
CA SER A 116 -7.62 -25.48 4.40
C SER A 116 -6.24 -25.57 5.03
N ASP A 117 -5.19 -25.85 4.24
CA ASP A 117 -3.82 -25.89 4.76
C ASP A 117 -3.37 -24.50 5.20
N ALA A 118 -3.68 -23.47 4.39
CA ALA A 118 -3.41 -22.10 4.75
C ALA A 118 -4.12 -21.71 6.06
N ALA A 119 -5.38 -22.09 6.27
CA ALA A 119 -6.08 -21.84 7.54
C ALA A 119 -5.38 -22.51 8.73
N ASN A 120 -5.00 -23.78 8.62
CA ASN A 120 -4.27 -24.50 9.65
C ASN A 120 -2.92 -23.83 9.99
N TYR A 121 -2.16 -23.44 8.97
CA TYR A 121 -0.89 -22.74 9.16
C TYR A 121 -1.09 -21.33 9.73
N TYR A 122 -2.13 -20.61 9.32
CA TYR A 122 -2.44 -19.28 9.85
C TYR A 122 -2.78 -19.37 11.34
N MET A 123 -3.57 -20.36 11.75
CA MET A 123 -3.86 -20.66 13.15
C MET A 123 -2.61 -21.02 13.95
N THR A 124 -1.68 -21.75 13.34
CA THR A 124 -0.46 -22.22 14.01
C THR A 124 0.57 -21.10 14.17
N TYR A 125 0.79 -20.28 13.13
CA TYR A 125 1.95 -19.38 13.07
C TYR A 125 1.61 -17.90 13.21
N ILE A 126 0.41 -17.46 12.82
CA ILE A 126 0.05 -16.03 12.78
C ILE A 126 -0.96 -15.67 13.87
N THR A 127 -2.00 -16.48 14.04
CA THR A 127 -3.06 -16.26 15.04
C THR A 127 -2.56 -16.08 16.48
N PRO A 128 -1.48 -16.76 16.95
CA PRO A 128 -0.95 -16.55 18.30
C PRO A 128 -0.46 -15.11 18.58
N TRP A 129 -0.29 -14.29 17.55
CA TRP A 129 0.11 -12.88 17.65
C TRP A 129 -1.08 -11.92 17.68
N SER A 130 -2.32 -12.42 17.62
CA SER A 130 -3.53 -11.62 17.80
C SER A 130 -3.48 -10.86 19.13
N GLY A 131 -3.86 -9.59 19.11
CA GLY A 131 -3.76 -8.68 20.26
C GLY A 131 -2.37 -8.07 20.49
N LYS A 132 -1.31 -8.61 19.87
CA LYS A 132 0.02 -7.96 19.81
C LYS A 132 0.21 -7.17 18.50
N ALA A 133 -0.42 -7.62 17.43
CA ALA A 133 -0.45 -6.95 16.14
C ALA A 133 -1.80 -7.17 15.45
N LYS A 134 -2.09 -6.33 14.46
CA LYS A 134 -3.18 -6.54 13.51
C LYS A 134 -2.75 -7.59 12.49
N LEU A 135 -3.60 -8.60 12.32
CA LEU A 135 -3.32 -9.73 11.44
C LEU A 135 -4.01 -9.49 10.10
N ILE A 136 -3.24 -9.51 9.02
CA ILE A 136 -3.73 -9.34 7.65
C ILE A 136 -3.78 -10.71 6.98
N SER A 137 -4.79 -10.94 6.14
CA SER A 137 -4.98 -12.20 5.43
C SER A 137 -3.76 -12.58 4.59
N PRO A 138 -3.69 -13.82 4.08
CA PRO A 138 -2.89 -14.11 2.90
C PRO A 138 -3.24 -13.14 1.77
N ALA A 139 -2.23 -12.69 1.03
CA ALA A 139 -2.39 -11.80 -0.11
C ALA A 139 -2.69 -12.62 -1.36
N VAL A 140 -3.90 -12.53 -1.89
CA VAL A 140 -4.34 -13.29 -3.08
C VAL A 140 -4.14 -12.49 -4.37
N THR A 141 -3.99 -13.19 -5.49
CA THR A 141 -3.90 -12.55 -6.82
C THR A 141 -5.22 -11.87 -7.22
N SER A 142 -5.21 -11.10 -8.31
CA SER A 142 -6.42 -10.59 -8.95
C SER A 142 -7.08 -11.57 -9.93
N SER A 143 -6.67 -12.85 -9.93
CA SER A 143 -7.24 -13.88 -10.79
C SER A 143 -8.75 -14.04 -10.53
N THR A 144 -9.51 -14.26 -11.60
CA THR A 144 -10.95 -14.59 -11.54
C THR A 144 -11.21 -16.05 -11.88
N GLN A 145 -10.17 -16.88 -11.95
CA GLN A 145 -10.33 -18.33 -12.11
C GLN A 145 -10.87 -18.94 -10.83
N ALA A 146 -11.72 -19.95 -10.95
CA ALA A 146 -12.25 -20.67 -9.80
C ALA A 146 -11.11 -21.27 -8.97
N GLY A 147 -11.17 -21.11 -7.65
CA GLY A 147 -10.12 -21.49 -6.72
C GLY A 147 -8.93 -20.53 -6.66
N SER A 148 -9.01 -19.35 -7.26
CA SER A 148 -7.97 -18.31 -7.20
C SER A 148 -8.51 -16.94 -6.79
N GLY A 149 -7.62 -16.02 -6.47
CA GLY A 149 -7.95 -14.65 -6.09
C GLY A 149 -8.96 -14.58 -4.95
N LEU A 150 -9.99 -13.75 -5.10
CA LEU A 150 -11.02 -13.59 -4.09
C LEU A 150 -11.83 -14.88 -3.84
N ASP A 151 -11.93 -15.79 -4.81
CA ASP A 151 -12.62 -17.09 -4.63
C ASP A 151 -11.82 -18.02 -3.71
N TRP A 152 -10.49 -18.03 -3.85
CA TRP A 152 -9.60 -18.70 -2.90
C TRP A 152 -9.73 -18.10 -1.50
N PHE A 153 -9.76 -16.76 -1.41
CA PHE A 153 -9.90 -16.06 -0.12
C PHE A 153 -11.20 -16.43 0.60
N GLU A 154 -12.34 -16.49 -0.11
CA GLU A 154 -13.63 -16.93 0.45
C GLU A 154 -13.55 -18.35 1.03
N SER A 155 -12.90 -19.26 0.31
CA SER A 155 -12.70 -20.63 0.77
C SER A 155 -11.79 -20.69 2.00
N PHE A 156 -10.76 -19.83 2.05
CA PHE A 156 -9.80 -19.75 3.15
C PHE A 156 -10.46 -19.21 4.41
N ILE A 157 -11.15 -18.06 4.32
CA ILE A 157 -11.78 -17.43 5.48
C ILE A 157 -12.89 -18.31 6.06
N GLY A 158 -13.63 -19.04 5.21
CA GLY A 158 -14.59 -20.06 5.65
C GLY A 158 -13.95 -21.24 6.38
N SER A 159 -12.67 -21.53 6.13
CA SER A 159 -11.90 -22.58 6.82
C SER A 159 -11.18 -22.07 8.08
N CYS A 160 -11.14 -20.75 8.32
CA CYS A 160 -10.30 -20.09 9.31
C CYS A 160 -11.11 -19.58 10.52
N SER A 161 -11.75 -20.49 11.26
CA SER A 161 -12.50 -20.12 12.47
C SER A 161 -11.56 -19.67 13.59
N GLY A 162 -11.69 -18.41 14.02
CA GLY A 162 -10.89 -17.85 15.12
C GLY A 162 -9.49 -17.34 14.73
N CYS A 163 -9.22 -17.12 13.44
CA CYS A 163 -7.90 -16.67 12.97
C CYS A 163 -7.53 -15.22 13.33
N GLY A 164 -8.47 -14.44 13.88
CA GLY A 164 -8.21 -13.06 14.31
C GLY A 164 -7.82 -12.11 13.18
N ILE A 165 -8.18 -12.42 11.94
CA ILE A 165 -7.87 -11.61 10.76
C ILE A 165 -8.67 -10.31 10.82
N THR A 166 -7.97 -9.19 10.63
CA THR A 166 -8.51 -7.83 10.73
C THR A 166 -8.57 -7.10 9.39
N GLY A 167 -7.82 -7.59 8.39
CA GLY A 167 -7.77 -6.98 7.06
C GLY A 167 -7.51 -8.00 5.95
N LEU A 168 -7.92 -7.63 4.74
CA LEU A 168 -7.71 -8.38 3.51
C LEU A 168 -6.51 -7.80 2.74
N ALA A 169 -5.54 -8.63 2.39
CA ALA A 169 -4.49 -8.30 1.44
C ALA A 169 -4.82 -8.86 0.05
N VAL A 170 -4.57 -8.05 -0.99
CA VAL A 170 -4.74 -8.43 -2.40
C VAL A 170 -3.61 -7.86 -3.25
N HIS A 171 -3.32 -8.56 -4.36
CA HIS A 171 -2.42 -8.10 -5.42
C HIS A 171 -3.19 -7.86 -6.71
N TRP A 172 -2.72 -6.91 -7.51
CA TRP A 172 -3.28 -6.66 -8.83
C TRP A 172 -2.19 -6.37 -9.87
N TYR A 173 -2.22 -7.10 -10.97
CA TYR A 173 -1.37 -6.84 -12.13
C TYR A 173 -2.27 -6.79 -13.38
N GLY A 174 -2.28 -5.68 -14.09
CA GLY A 174 -3.22 -5.45 -15.18
C GLY A 174 -2.83 -4.31 -16.09
N ASN A 175 -3.78 -3.75 -16.84
CA ASN A 175 -3.46 -2.84 -17.94
C ASN A 175 -4.06 -1.45 -17.79
N THR A 176 -5.17 -1.32 -17.05
CA THR A 176 -5.92 -0.05 -16.98
C THR A 176 -6.31 0.35 -15.56
N ALA A 177 -6.50 1.65 -15.34
CA ALA A 177 -6.98 2.18 -14.07
C ALA A 177 -8.41 1.71 -13.75
N ASP A 178 -9.28 1.54 -14.74
CA ASP A 178 -10.65 1.05 -14.54
C ASP A 178 -10.68 -0.40 -14.06
N GLU A 179 -9.85 -1.28 -14.64
CA GLU A 179 -9.69 -2.66 -14.17
C GLU A 179 -9.18 -2.71 -12.72
N PHE A 180 -8.19 -1.88 -12.40
CA PHE A 180 -7.65 -1.75 -11.05
C PHE A 180 -8.73 -1.30 -10.04
N LYS A 181 -9.43 -0.20 -10.34
CA LYS A 181 -10.50 0.36 -9.49
C LYS A 181 -11.63 -0.65 -9.29
N SER A 182 -12.03 -1.36 -10.36
CA SER A 182 -13.03 -2.42 -10.31
C SER A 182 -12.61 -3.56 -9.38
N PHE A 183 -11.37 -4.03 -9.48
CA PHE A 183 -10.86 -5.08 -8.60
C PHE A 183 -10.77 -4.63 -7.14
N VAL A 184 -10.22 -3.44 -6.87
CA VAL A 184 -10.11 -2.90 -5.50
C VAL A 184 -11.48 -2.72 -4.88
N THR A 185 -12.48 -2.27 -5.63
CA THR A 185 -13.88 -2.17 -5.15
C THR A 185 -14.40 -3.53 -4.71
N LYS A 186 -14.19 -4.59 -5.52
CA LYS A 186 -14.57 -5.97 -5.16
C LYS A 186 -13.85 -6.49 -3.93
N ALA A 187 -12.57 -6.12 -3.75
CA ALA A 187 -11.81 -6.48 -2.56
C ALA A 187 -12.38 -5.79 -1.30
N VAL A 188 -12.72 -4.49 -1.39
CA VAL A 188 -13.39 -3.76 -0.30
C VAL A 188 -14.75 -4.35 0.04
N ASP A 189 -15.57 -4.68 -0.96
CA ASP A 189 -16.87 -5.33 -0.73
C ASP A 189 -16.69 -6.71 -0.07
N THR A 190 -15.68 -7.47 -0.50
CA THR A 190 -15.34 -8.77 0.09
C THR A 190 -14.90 -8.64 1.55
N ALA A 191 -14.00 -7.71 1.86
CA ALA A 191 -13.59 -7.43 3.22
C ALA A 191 -14.78 -7.03 4.10
N SER A 192 -15.67 -6.18 3.59
CA SER A 192 -16.86 -5.73 4.32
C SER A 192 -17.81 -6.88 4.67
N ARG A 193 -17.99 -7.88 3.78
CA ARG A 193 -18.82 -9.06 4.06
C ARG A 193 -18.28 -9.90 5.22
N HIS A 194 -16.98 -9.84 5.46
CA HIS A 194 -16.28 -10.54 6.55
C HIS A 194 -15.95 -9.63 7.74
N SER A 195 -16.60 -8.48 7.85
CA SER A 195 -16.39 -7.49 8.92
C SER A 195 -14.92 -7.04 9.08
N MET A 196 -14.15 -7.09 7.99
CA MET A 196 -12.79 -6.56 7.94
C MET A 196 -12.83 -5.09 7.56
N SER A 197 -12.18 -4.24 8.36
CA SER A 197 -12.17 -2.79 8.16
C SER A 197 -10.97 -2.29 7.34
N GLU A 198 -10.06 -3.18 6.98
CA GLU A 198 -8.81 -2.84 6.28
C GLU A 198 -8.65 -3.67 5.01
N VAL A 199 -8.44 -2.99 3.88
CA VAL A 199 -7.93 -3.59 2.64
C VAL A 199 -6.54 -3.03 2.36
N TRP A 200 -5.62 -3.96 2.13
CA TRP A 200 -4.25 -3.71 1.77
C TRP A 200 -4.01 -4.15 0.33
N ILE A 201 -3.62 -3.22 -0.53
CA ILE A 201 -3.15 -3.54 -1.88
C ILE A 201 -1.63 -3.64 -1.80
N THR A 202 -1.14 -4.78 -1.29
CA THR A 202 0.29 -4.96 -1.01
C THR A 202 1.13 -4.92 -2.29
N GLU A 203 0.53 -5.27 -3.43
CA GLU A 203 1.15 -5.14 -4.75
C GLU A 203 0.14 -4.63 -5.76
N PHE A 204 0.50 -3.59 -6.51
CA PHE A 204 -0.14 -3.30 -7.78
C PHE A 204 0.84 -2.74 -8.81
N ALA A 205 0.72 -3.17 -10.06
CA ALA A 205 1.47 -2.60 -11.17
C ALA A 205 0.81 -2.86 -12.53
N LEU A 206 1.25 -2.10 -13.54
CA LEU A 206 0.96 -2.43 -14.92
C LEU A 206 1.71 -3.69 -15.36
N ASN A 207 1.10 -4.53 -16.19
CA ASN A 207 1.73 -5.71 -16.77
C ASN A 207 3.00 -5.37 -17.56
N ALA A 208 3.01 -4.21 -18.23
CA ALA A 208 4.19 -3.71 -18.95
C ALA A 208 5.40 -3.55 -18.01
N ASP A 209 5.17 -3.08 -16.79
CA ASP A 209 6.23 -2.80 -15.82
C ASP A 209 6.85 -4.10 -15.30
N ILE A 210 6.03 -5.08 -14.95
CA ILE A 210 6.50 -6.37 -14.43
C ILE A 210 7.09 -7.30 -15.51
N SER A 211 6.83 -7.02 -16.80
CA SER A 211 7.40 -7.76 -17.94
C SER A 211 8.71 -7.14 -18.48
N GLY A 212 9.21 -6.07 -17.83
CA GLY A 212 10.43 -5.38 -18.25
C GLY A 212 10.24 -4.44 -19.44
N ALA A 213 9.00 -4.11 -19.79
CA ALA A 213 8.62 -3.21 -20.87
C ALA A 213 8.06 -1.87 -20.34
N MET A 214 8.52 -1.45 -19.16
CA MET A 214 8.04 -0.25 -18.48
C MET A 214 8.21 1.01 -19.36
N ASP A 215 7.14 1.78 -19.50
CA ASP A 215 7.19 3.17 -19.91
C ASP A 215 6.88 4.06 -18.69
N THR A 216 7.92 4.71 -18.16
CA THR A 216 7.78 5.52 -16.93
C THR A 216 6.76 6.65 -17.07
N ALA A 217 6.48 7.15 -18.27
CA ALA A 217 5.47 8.17 -18.49
C ALA A 217 4.05 7.58 -18.42
N ALA A 218 3.85 6.40 -19.02
CA ALA A 218 2.58 5.67 -18.95
C ALA A 218 2.27 5.24 -17.50
N THR A 219 3.26 4.71 -16.79
CA THR A 219 3.11 4.36 -15.36
C THR A 219 2.81 5.60 -14.52
N ALA A 220 3.49 6.71 -14.76
CA ALA A 220 3.20 7.97 -14.06
C ALA A 220 1.76 8.46 -14.29
N ALA A 221 1.25 8.35 -15.52
CA ALA A 221 -0.14 8.70 -15.83
C ALA A 221 -1.14 7.80 -15.09
N PHE A 222 -0.91 6.49 -15.07
CA PHE A 222 -1.71 5.53 -14.30
C PHE A 222 -1.70 5.87 -12.80
N LEU A 223 -0.52 6.10 -12.22
CA LEU A 223 -0.35 6.44 -10.79
C LEU A 223 -1.07 7.74 -10.42
N ASN A 224 -0.94 8.79 -11.23
CA ASN A 224 -1.63 10.07 -11.02
C ASN A 224 -3.16 9.92 -11.03
N GLU A 225 -3.69 8.91 -11.71
CA GLU A 225 -5.11 8.61 -11.72
C GLU A 225 -5.55 7.80 -10.50
N VAL A 226 -4.83 6.71 -10.16
CA VAL A 226 -5.30 5.75 -9.15
C VAL A 226 -4.95 6.15 -7.72
N LEU A 227 -3.86 6.88 -7.48
CA LEU A 227 -3.42 7.23 -6.13
C LEU A 227 -4.40 8.18 -5.41
N PRO A 228 -4.88 9.29 -6.02
CA PRO A 228 -5.90 10.13 -5.37
C PRO A 228 -7.20 9.36 -5.11
N TRP A 229 -7.55 8.42 -6.01
CA TRP A 229 -8.72 7.56 -5.84
C TRP A 229 -8.54 6.62 -4.65
N LEU A 230 -7.40 5.91 -4.54
CA LEU A 230 -7.07 5.05 -3.39
C LEU A 230 -7.08 5.82 -2.06
N ASP A 231 -6.53 7.03 -2.06
CA ASP A 231 -6.50 7.88 -0.87
C ASP A 231 -7.92 8.26 -0.41
N SER A 232 -8.85 8.45 -1.35
CA SER A 232 -10.27 8.70 -1.02
C SER A 232 -11.07 7.47 -0.57
N GLN A 233 -10.58 6.23 -0.81
CA GLN A 233 -11.30 5.02 -0.39
C GLN A 233 -11.11 4.75 1.10
N SER A 234 -12.18 4.79 1.90
CA SER A 234 -12.09 4.55 3.35
C SER A 234 -11.70 3.11 3.72
N GLY A 235 -12.12 2.12 2.92
CA GLY A 235 -11.78 0.70 3.14
C GLY A 235 -10.33 0.36 2.78
N VAL A 236 -9.67 1.17 1.96
CA VAL A 236 -8.25 0.98 1.63
C VAL A 236 -7.41 1.70 2.66
N THR A 237 -6.66 0.95 3.45
CA THR A 237 -5.82 1.52 4.53
C THR A 237 -4.34 1.50 4.20
N ARG A 238 -3.89 0.61 3.29
CA ARG A 238 -2.50 0.58 2.81
C ARG A 238 -2.39 0.12 1.36
N TYR A 239 -1.41 0.65 0.64
CA TYR A 239 -1.08 0.19 -0.71
C TYR A 239 0.41 0.35 -1.03
N SER A 240 0.95 -0.50 -1.90
CA SER A 240 2.30 -0.33 -2.46
C SER A 240 2.33 -0.61 -3.96
N TYR A 241 2.85 0.34 -4.75
CA TYR A 241 3.18 0.03 -6.15
C TYR A 241 4.31 -0.99 -6.17
N PHE A 242 4.27 -1.93 -7.11
CA PHE A 242 5.31 -2.94 -7.29
C PHE A 242 6.37 -2.43 -8.28
N MET A 243 7.59 -2.09 -7.88
CA MET A 243 8.13 -2.05 -6.51
C MET A 243 9.21 -0.97 -6.31
N CYS A 244 9.71 -0.81 -5.09
CA CYS A 244 10.81 0.09 -4.75
C CYS A 244 12.17 -0.47 -5.19
N ALA A 245 12.43 -0.41 -6.50
CA ALA A 245 13.67 -0.90 -7.12
C ALA A 245 13.97 -0.18 -8.44
N ASN A 246 15.19 -0.38 -8.95
CA ASN A 246 15.58 0.04 -10.29
C ASN A 246 14.74 -0.68 -11.35
N ASN A 247 14.43 0.02 -12.45
CA ASN A 247 13.50 -0.42 -13.52
C ASN A 247 12.03 -0.51 -13.09
N TYR A 248 11.71 -0.05 -11.88
CA TYR A 248 10.35 0.15 -11.40
C TYR A 248 10.17 1.63 -11.05
N LEU A 249 10.17 1.99 -9.76
CA LEU A 249 10.06 3.38 -9.32
C LEU A 249 11.39 4.15 -9.41
N LEU A 250 12.51 3.47 -9.59
CA LEU A 250 13.84 4.06 -9.61
C LEU A 250 14.59 3.83 -10.93
N SER A 251 15.49 4.75 -11.23
CA SER A 251 16.57 4.63 -12.21
C SER A 251 17.87 5.08 -11.54
N ASP A 252 18.89 4.21 -11.52
CA ASP A 252 20.15 4.42 -10.80
C ASP A 252 19.94 4.90 -9.36
N ASN A 253 19.07 4.20 -8.62
CA ASN A 253 18.67 4.48 -7.24
C ASN A 253 18.03 5.86 -7.01
N THR A 254 17.62 6.54 -8.09
CA THR A 254 16.98 7.86 -8.04
C THR A 254 15.55 7.76 -8.59
N LEU A 255 14.62 8.59 -8.10
CA LEU A 255 13.23 8.58 -8.58
C LEU A 255 13.16 8.85 -10.09
N ASN A 256 12.64 7.89 -10.85
CA ASN A 256 12.26 8.13 -12.24
C ASN A 256 10.87 8.80 -12.31
N GLN A 257 10.34 9.01 -13.51
CA GLN A 257 9.05 9.70 -13.67
C GLN A 257 7.89 9.00 -12.93
N ALA A 258 7.86 7.66 -12.93
CA ALA A 258 6.88 6.89 -12.17
C ALA A 258 7.09 7.01 -10.66
N GLY A 259 8.34 6.92 -10.19
CA GLY A 259 8.69 7.16 -8.79
C GLY A 259 8.28 8.54 -8.29
N GLN A 260 8.48 9.57 -9.11
CA GLN A 260 8.05 10.94 -8.81
C GLN A 260 6.53 11.04 -8.70
N ALA A 261 5.79 10.45 -9.63
CA ALA A 261 4.32 10.38 -9.54
C ALA A 261 3.88 9.63 -8.27
N TYR A 262 4.55 8.52 -7.94
CA TYR A 262 4.24 7.72 -6.76
C TYR A 262 4.40 8.49 -5.46
N VAL A 263 5.40 9.36 -5.32
CA VAL A 263 5.64 10.10 -4.07
C VAL A 263 4.94 11.47 -4.00
N SER A 264 4.45 11.99 -5.12
CA SER A 264 3.87 13.35 -5.21
C SER A 264 2.35 13.44 -5.11
N ALA A 265 1.64 12.35 -5.42
CA ALA A 265 0.17 12.31 -5.39
C ALA A 265 -0.42 12.43 -3.97
#